data_AF-A0A0D2KJB8-F1
#
_entry.id   AF-A0A0D2KJB8-F1
#
_cell.length_a   1.000
_cell.length_b   1.000
_cell.length_c   1.000
_cell.angle_alpha   90.00
_cell.angle_beta   90.00
_cell.angle_gamma   90.00
#
_symmetry.space_group_name_H-M   'P 1'
#
loop_
_entity.id
_entity.type
_entity.pdbx_description
1 polymer ?
#
loop_
_entity_poly.entity_id
_entity_poly.type
_entity_poly.pdbx_seq_one_letter_code
_entity_poly.pdbx_strand_id
1 'polypeptide(L)'
;SYQIQLPPRLKQRGIHDVFHAALLRVHIPNDDRLFPGRDLSQLEAGSDAEHEWAVDRILGHSGRAAEAYFRIQWKAGDVTWLPYSKVHHLNAFKEYLDLQNVSFIQSLP
;
A
#
# COMPACT_ATOMS: atom_id res chain seq x y z
N SER A 1 -12.47 15.21 28.93
CA SER A 1 -12.55 14.37 27.73
C SER A 1 -13.67 14.90 26.83
N TYR A 2 -13.64 14.57 25.54
CA TYR A 2 -14.66 14.96 24.57
C TYR A 2 -14.92 13.76 23.66
N GLN A 3 -16.18 13.36 23.53
CA GLN A 3 -16.57 12.18 22.75
C GLN A 3 -17.10 12.62 21.39
N ILE A 4 -16.66 11.95 20.32
CA ILE A 4 -17.13 12.20 18.96
C ILE A 4 -17.68 10.92 18.33
N GLN A 5 -18.58 11.05 17.36
CA GLN A 5 -19.03 9.88 16.61
C GLN A 5 -17.98 9.48 15.58
N LEU A 6 -17.35 8.32 15.79
CA LEU A 6 -16.42 7.74 14.83
C LEU A 6 -17.13 6.78 13.85
N PRO A 7 -16.76 6.78 12.56
CA PRO A 7 -17.14 5.74 11.61
C PRO A 7 -16.77 4.33 12.11
N PRO A 8 -17.57 3.29 11.79
CA PRO A 8 -17.33 1.93 12.26
C PRO A 8 -15.93 1.38 11.94
N ARG A 9 -15.38 1.71 10.77
CA ARG A 9 -14.04 1.27 10.34
C ARG A 9 -12.92 1.78 11.27
N LEU A 10 -13.04 3.01 11.78
CA LEU A 10 -12.04 3.56 12.72
C LEU A 10 -12.13 2.87 14.09
N LYS A 11 -13.34 2.56 14.55
CA LYS A 11 -13.54 1.77 15.77
C LYS A 11 -12.98 0.36 15.63
N GLN A 12 -13.15 -0.28 14.47
CA GLN A 12 -12.60 -1.60 14.20
C GLN A 12 -11.06 -1.62 14.24
N ARG A 13 -10.40 -0.51 13.89
CA ARG A 13 -8.94 -0.33 14.03
C ARG A 13 -8.48 -0.03 15.46
N GLY A 14 -9.39 -0.02 16.44
CA GLY A 14 -9.09 0.24 17.84
C GLY A 14 -9.00 1.72 18.22
N ILE A 15 -9.45 2.63 17.36
CA ILE A 15 -9.45 4.06 17.69
C ILE A 15 -10.60 4.35 18.67
N HIS A 16 -10.25 4.88 19.84
CA HIS A 16 -11.22 5.33 20.84
C HIS A 16 -11.90 6.62 20.40
N ASP A 17 -13.20 6.72 20.69
CA ASP A 17 -14.04 7.86 20.34
C ASP A 17 -13.98 9.01 21.36
N VAL A 18 -13.11 8.88 22.37
CA VAL A 18 -12.91 9.85 23.45
C VAL A 18 -11.54 10.49 23.35
N PHE A 19 -11.51 11.82 23.23
CA PHE A 19 -10.31 12.62 23.06
C PHE A 19 -10.08 13.60 24.22
N HIS A 20 -8.85 14.09 24.35
CA HIS A 20 -8.51 15.14 25.31
C HIS A 20 -9.04 16.48 24.79
N ALA A 21 -9.98 17.10 25.51
CA ALA A 21 -10.65 18.33 25.07
C ALA A 21 -9.66 19.49 24.81
N ALA A 22 -8.55 19.55 25.55
CA ALA A 22 -7.51 20.57 25.39
C ALA A 22 -6.70 20.42 24.08
N LEU A 23 -6.76 19.28 23.41
CA LEU A 23 -6.07 19.02 22.13
C LEU A 23 -6.98 19.22 20.92
N LEU A 24 -8.24 19.60 21.13
CA LEU A 24 -9.16 19.89 20.04
C LEU A 24 -8.70 21.16 19.29
N ARG A 25 -8.79 21.11 17.97
CA ARG A 25 -8.46 22.23 17.08
C ARG A 25 -9.72 22.69 16.37
N VAL A 26 -9.74 23.95 15.94
CA VAL A 26 -10.84 24.51 15.15
C VAL A 26 -11.00 23.71 13.86
N HIS A 27 -12.24 23.39 13.51
CA HIS A 27 -12.55 22.68 12.27
C HIS A 27 -12.20 23.54 11.05
N ILE A 28 -11.40 22.98 10.16
CA ILE A 28 -11.07 23.57 8.86
C ILE A 28 -11.93 22.82 7.81
N PRO A 29 -12.76 23.51 7.02
CA PRO A 29 -13.55 22.86 5.98
C PRO A 29 -12.66 22.20 4.93
N ASN A 30 -13.18 21.13 4.32
CA ASN A 30 -12.48 20.40 3.27
C ASN A 30 -12.27 21.29 2.03
N ASP A 31 -11.13 21.12 1.35
CA ASP A 31 -10.93 21.64 0.00
C ASP A 31 -11.37 20.58 -1.01
N ASP A 32 -12.58 20.73 -1.56
CA ASP A 32 -13.16 19.76 -2.49
C ASP A 32 -12.41 19.69 -3.84
N ARG A 33 -11.53 20.66 -4.14
CA ARG A 33 -10.67 20.61 -5.34
C ARG A 33 -9.51 19.66 -5.13
N LEU A 34 -8.99 19.58 -3.92
CA LEU A 34 -7.86 18.70 -3.55
C LEU A 34 -8.34 17.32 -3.07
N PHE A 35 -9.51 17.24 -2.45
CA PHE A 35 -10.06 16.01 -1.87
C PHE A 35 -11.52 15.78 -2.30
N PRO A 36 -11.76 15.52 -3.61
CA PRO A 36 -13.09 15.31 -4.13
C PRO A 36 -13.71 14.02 -3.59
N GLY A 37 -14.93 14.11 -3.05
CA GLY A 37 -15.71 12.95 -2.62
C GLY A 37 -15.45 12.46 -1.19
N ARG A 38 -14.39 12.95 -0.53
CA ARG A 38 -14.04 12.60 0.87
C ARG A 38 -14.09 11.09 1.14
N ASP A 39 -13.69 10.28 0.15
CA ASP A 39 -13.70 8.84 0.33
C ASP A 39 -12.52 8.44 1.23
N LEU A 40 -12.83 7.78 2.34
CA LEU A 40 -11.82 7.30 3.29
C LEU A 40 -10.85 6.33 2.61
N SER A 41 -11.28 5.64 1.55
CA SER A 41 -10.40 4.80 0.72
C SER A 41 -9.23 5.60 0.12
N GLN A 42 -9.43 6.86 -0.26
CA GLN A 42 -8.37 7.71 -0.81
C GLN A 42 -7.31 8.08 0.23
N LEU A 43 -7.65 7.96 1.53
CA LEU A 43 -6.73 8.14 2.64
C LEU A 43 -6.11 6.81 3.09
N GLU A 44 -6.59 5.67 2.58
CA GLU A 44 -6.06 4.33 2.80
C GLU A 44 -4.89 3.98 1.85
N ALA A 45 -4.17 4.98 1.36
CA ALA A 45 -2.88 4.80 0.70
C ALA A 45 -1.93 4.01 1.63
N GLY A 46 -1.92 2.68 1.51
CA GLY A 46 -1.33 1.85 2.55
C GLY A 46 -1.84 0.44 2.71
N SER A 47 -2.98 0.05 2.11
CA SER A 47 -3.30 -1.39 2.08
C SER A 47 -2.42 -2.09 1.04
N ASP A 48 -1.90 -3.29 1.36
CA ASP A 48 -1.15 -4.11 0.38
C ASP A 48 -2.00 -4.36 -0.88
N ALA A 49 -3.32 -4.41 -0.73
CA ALA A 49 -4.27 -4.54 -1.83
C ALA A 49 -4.20 -3.35 -2.81
N GLU A 50 -4.17 -2.10 -2.36
CA GLU A 50 -4.02 -0.95 -3.27
C GLU A 50 -2.64 -0.93 -3.95
N HIS A 51 -1.59 -1.32 -3.23
CA HIS A 51 -0.24 -1.42 -3.79
C HIS A 51 -0.16 -2.48 -4.89
N GLU A 52 -0.82 -3.62 -4.69
CA GLU A 52 -0.93 -4.69 -5.70
C GLU A 52 -1.68 -4.24 -6.96
N TRP A 53 -2.74 -3.44 -6.81
CA TRP A 53 -3.50 -2.94 -7.95
C TRP A 53 -2.74 -1.93 -8.80
N ALA A 54 -1.75 -1.23 -8.24
CA ALA A 54 -0.95 -0.24 -8.94
C ALA A 54 0.20 -0.84 -9.78
N VAL A 55 0.57 -2.11 -9.53
CA VAL A 55 1.64 -2.80 -10.25
C VAL A 55 1.10 -3.35 -11.57
N ASP A 56 1.83 -3.12 -12.67
CA ASP A 56 1.56 -3.76 -13.97
C ASP A 56 2.27 -5.11 -14.06
N ARG A 57 3.61 -5.12 -13.93
CA ARG A 57 4.42 -6.34 -14.01
C ARG A 57 5.83 -6.17 -13.43
N ILE A 58 6.50 -7.29 -13.21
CA ILE A 58 7.94 -7.34 -12.94
C ILE A 58 8.69 -7.54 -14.26
N LEU A 59 9.62 -6.64 -14.57
CA LEU A 59 10.44 -6.67 -15.78
C LEU A 59 11.69 -7.55 -15.64
N GLY A 60 12.15 -7.77 -14.41
CA GLY A 60 13.34 -8.55 -14.11
C GLY A 60 13.78 -8.38 -12.66
N HIS A 61 14.89 -9.04 -12.32
CA HIS A 61 15.48 -8.96 -11.00
C HIS A 61 17.02 -8.90 -11.09
N SER A 62 17.65 -8.54 -9.97
CA SER A 62 19.09 -8.57 -9.77
C SER A 62 19.40 -8.93 -8.32
N GLY A 63 20.52 -9.62 -8.10
CA GLY A 63 20.85 -10.18 -6.79
C GLY A 63 20.16 -11.52 -6.54
N ARG A 64 20.30 -12.05 -5.33
CA ARG A 64 19.91 -13.44 -5.03
C ARG A 64 19.12 -13.53 -3.74
N ALA A 65 18.10 -14.40 -3.74
CA ALA A 65 17.27 -14.69 -2.58
C ALA A 65 16.74 -13.42 -1.89
N ALA A 66 16.92 -13.29 -0.58
CA ALA A 66 16.35 -12.19 0.20
C ALA A 66 16.96 -10.81 -0.13
N GLU A 67 18.17 -10.78 -0.69
CA GLU A 67 18.87 -9.55 -1.10
C GLU A 67 18.55 -9.15 -2.55
N ALA A 68 17.65 -9.87 -3.22
CA ALA A 68 17.27 -9.57 -4.59
C ALA A 68 16.42 -8.28 -4.67
N TYR A 69 16.66 -7.53 -5.73
CA TYR A 69 15.89 -6.38 -6.13
C TYR A 69 15.13 -6.70 -7.41
N PHE A 70 13.90 -6.18 -7.49
CA PHE A 70 12.99 -6.41 -8.61
C PHE A 70 12.68 -5.10 -9.30
N ARG A 71 12.73 -5.11 -10.63
CA ARG A 71 12.40 -3.99 -11.48
C ARG A 71 10.90 -4.02 -11.75
N ILE A 72 10.15 -3.16 -11.06
CA ILE A 72 8.69 -3.07 -11.12
C ILE A 72 8.29 -2.03 -12.14
N GLN A 73 7.37 -2.39 -13.04
CA GLN A 73 6.63 -1.45 -13.89
C GLN A 73 5.27 -1.16 -13.24
N TRP A 74 4.99 0.12 -13.03
CA TRP A 74 3.71 0.58 -12.51
C TRP A 74 2.70 0.79 -13.64
N LYS A 75 1.40 0.69 -13.35
CA LYS A 75 0.35 1.00 -14.33
C LYS A 75 0.39 2.45 -14.81
N ALA A 76 0.96 3.35 -14.01
CA ALA A 76 1.21 4.75 -14.40
C ALA A 76 2.36 4.91 -15.42
N GLY A 77 3.11 3.83 -15.70
CA GLY A 77 4.23 3.81 -16.67
C GLY A 77 5.61 3.97 -16.04
N ASP A 78 5.70 4.44 -14.80
CA ASP A 78 6.96 4.55 -14.08
C ASP A 78 7.62 3.18 -13.85
N VAL A 79 8.94 3.19 -13.66
CA VAL A 79 9.72 1.99 -13.37
C VAL A 79 10.63 2.23 -12.18
N THR A 80 10.55 1.36 -11.17
CA THR A 80 11.36 1.46 -9.94
C THR A 80 11.94 0.12 -9.53
N TRP A 81 13.02 0.14 -8.75
CA TRP A 81 13.58 -1.05 -8.13
C TRP A 81 13.12 -1.17 -6.68
N LEU A 82 12.59 -2.34 -6.30
CA LEU A 82 12.16 -2.63 -4.94
C LEU A 82 12.83 -3.91 -4.42
N PRO A 83 13.18 -3.98 -3.12
CA PRO A 83 13.74 -5.19 -2.53
C PRO A 83 12.67 -6.29 -2.41
N TYR A 84 13.11 -7.55 -2.35
CA TYR A 84 12.23 -8.71 -2.16
C TYR A 84 11.21 -8.54 -1.01
N SER A 85 11.63 -7.96 0.11
CA SER A 85 10.78 -7.70 1.27
C SER A 85 9.53 -6.85 0.96
N LYS A 86 9.56 -6.06 -0.11
CA LYS A 86 8.43 -5.23 -0.57
C LYS A 86 7.63 -5.86 -1.70
N VAL A 87 8.12 -6.94 -2.30
CA VAL A 87 7.57 -7.50 -3.55
C VAL A 87 6.98 -8.90 -3.35
N HIS A 88 7.46 -9.65 -2.36
CA HIS A 88 7.10 -11.06 -2.14
C HIS A 88 5.60 -11.34 -1.97
N HIS A 89 4.81 -10.36 -1.53
CA HIS A 89 3.37 -10.51 -1.28
C HIS A 89 2.51 -10.15 -2.50
N LEU A 90 3.10 -9.57 -3.56
CA LEU A 90 2.37 -9.12 -4.74
C LEU A 90 2.06 -10.29 -5.69
N ASN A 91 0.86 -10.33 -6.27
CA ASN A 91 0.54 -11.33 -7.31
C ASN A 91 1.46 -11.22 -8.53
N ALA A 92 1.89 -10.01 -8.88
CA ALA A 92 2.89 -9.79 -9.95
C ALA A 92 4.22 -10.52 -9.69
N PHE A 93 4.58 -10.76 -8.42
CA PHE A 93 5.74 -11.57 -8.06
C PHE A 93 5.52 -13.05 -8.33
N LYS A 94 4.34 -13.57 -7.99
CA LYS A 94 3.97 -14.95 -8.30
C LYS A 94 3.96 -15.19 -9.82
N GLU A 95 3.33 -14.30 -10.58
CA GLU A 95 3.34 -14.35 -12.05
C GLU A 95 4.76 -14.33 -12.61
N TYR A 96 5.65 -13.51 -12.03
CA TYR A 96 7.04 -13.46 -12.44
C TYR A 96 7.76 -14.79 -12.20
N LEU A 97 7.59 -15.42 -11.03
CA LEU A 97 8.17 -16.73 -10.73
C LEU A 97 7.64 -17.82 -11.68
N ASP A 98 6.34 -17.79 -11.98
CA ASP A 98 5.70 -18.71 -12.93
C ASP A 98 6.31 -18.56 -14.34
N LEU A 99 6.54 -17.32 -14.81
CA LEU A 99 7.22 -17.06 -16.08
C LEU A 99 8.68 -17.55 -16.11
N GLN A 100 9.35 -17.55 -14.95
CA GLN A 100 10.70 -18.10 -14.79
C GLN A 100 10.71 -19.63 -14.57
N ASN A 101 9.54 -20.28 -14.52
CA ASN A 101 9.36 -21.70 -14.21
C ASN A 101 9.99 -22.12 -12.87
N VAL A 102 9.93 -21.24 -11.85
CA VAL A 102 10.44 -21.52 -10.51
C VAL A 102 9.36 -21.31 -9.46
N SER A 103 9.38 -22.08 -8.38
CA SER A 103 8.42 -21.93 -7.27
C SER A 103 8.94 -21.04 -6.13
N PHE A 104 10.26 -20.83 -6.07
CA PHE A 104 10.92 -20.15 -4.95
C PHE A 104 11.97 -19.16 -5.44
N ILE A 105 12.12 -18.05 -4.71
CA ILE A 105 13.12 -17.01 -5.03
C ILE A 105 14.56 -17.54 -5.01
N GLN A 106 14.84 -18.58 -4.21
CA GLN A 106 16.17 -19.19 -4.11
C GLN A 106 16.60 -19.89 -5.42
N SER A 107 15.62 -20.23 -6.27
CA SER A 107 15.81 -20.90 -7.55
C SER A 107 15.97 -19.93 -8.71
N LEU A 108 15.84 -18.62 -8.48
CA LEU A 108 16.14 -17.62 -9.49
C LEU A 108 17.67 -17.57 -9.75
N PRO A 109 18.08 -17.38 -11.03
CA PRO A 109 19.47 -17.38 -11.44
C PRO A 109 20.29 -16.21 -10.87
#